data_AF-A0A7I8DY03-F1
#
_entry.id   AF-A0A7I8DY03-F1
#
_cell.length_a   1.000
_cell.length_b   1.000
_cell.length_c   1.000
_cell.angle_alpha   90.00
_cell.angle_beta   90.00
_cell.angle_gamma   90.00
#
_symmetry.space_group_name_H-M   'P 1'
#
loop_
_entity.id
_entity.type
_entity.pdbx_description
1 polymer ?
#
loop_
_entity_poly.entity_id
_entity_poly.type
_entity_poly.pdbx_seq_one_letter_code
_entity_poly.pdbx_strand_id
1 'polypeptide(L)'
;MKSQRFGIEIEMTGLTRRSAALIIAKHFDTGFRHERGIYDTYSVCDQDGRKWKIVRDASITPQCGNRFNYDPDYKVEVVSPICHYDDIETIQSIVRELRRNGHAKVNESCGIHIHVDASKHTARSLRNIANIMYSKEDLIFKALKVRPQREVRFCKKIDDDFLEMLNRKKPKDIEEVENLWYDGNTSRKYEHYDDSRYHALNFHSVFSKGTIEFRMFNGTLHAGEIKTYIQFCLAISHQALVQNKASRVKTHSSNEKYTFRTWLLRLGLIGDEFKTARHHLLKNLDGCIAWKDPQQAVMQRERLQSAQETNNESLEDVQEELGMHMQQM
;
A
#
# COMPACT_ATOMS: atom_id res chain seq x y z
N MET A 1 -13.26 -5.64 -7.87
CA MET A 1 -12.27 -4.79 -7.16
C MET A 1 -12.72 -3.33 -7.03
N LYS A 2 -13.02 -2.63 -8.14
CA LYS A 2 -13.35 -1.19 -8.15
C LYS A 2 -14.68 -0.81 -7.48
N SER A 3 -15.58 -1.77 -7.26
CA SER A 3 -16.87 -1.56 -6.58
C SER A 3 -16.79 -1.58 -5.05
N GLN A 4 -15.57 -1.64 -4.48
CA GLN A 4 -15.35 -1.62 -3.04
C GLN A 4 -15.20 -0.17 -2.57
N ARG A 5 -15.75 0.13 -1.41
CA ARG A 5 -15.59 1.42 -0.76
C ARG A 5 -14.36 1.41 0.14
N PHE A 6 -13.71 2.56 0.27
CA PHE A 6 -12.55 2.70 1.14
C PHE A 6 -12.49 4.07 1.82
N GLY A 7 -11.60 4.21 2.80
CA GLY A 7 -11.18 5.48 3.35
C GLY A 7 -9.65 5.52 3.44
N ILE A 8 -9.09 6.71 3.52
CA ILE A 8 -7.65 6.94 3.68
C ILE A 8 -7.38 7.98 4.77
N GLU A 9 -6.41 7.68 5.63
CA GLU A 9 -5.82 8.59 6.60
C GLU A 9 -4.39 8.91 6.12
N ILE A 10 -4.07 10.18 5.94
CA ILE A 10 -2.77 10.67 5.46
C ILE A 10 -2.15 11.56 6.53
N GLU A 11 -1.14 11.05 7.21
CA GLU A 11 -0.39 11.80 8.23
C GLU A 11 0.68 12.68 7.58
N MET A 12 0.80 13.92 8.05
CA MET A 12 1.74 14.91 7.54
C MET A 12 2.09 15.98 8.58
N THR A 13 3.11 16.78 8.24
CA THR A 13 3.56 17.97 8.95
C THR A 13 3.91 19.07 7.93
N GLY A 14 4.56 20.15 8.33
CA GLY A 14 5.02 21.22 7.43
C GLY A 14 3.99 22.32 7.21
N LEU A 15 2.73 22.07 7.55
CA LEU A 15 1.64 23.02 7.55
C LEU A 15 0.73 22.80 8.76
N THR A 16 -0.06 23.82 9.10
CA THR A 16 -1.06 23.71 10.17
C THR A 16 -2.32 22.99 9.70
N ARG A 17 -3.07 22.38 10.63
CA ARG A 17 -4.41 21.81 10.35
C ARG A 17 -5.33 22.81 9.64
N ARG A 18 -5.35 24.08 10.10
CA ARG A 18 -6.13 25.15 9.47
C ARG A 18 -5.70 25.41 8.02
N SER A 19 -4.40 25.47 7.75
CA SER A 19 -3.90 25.66 6.38
C SER A 19 -4.24 24.48 5.48
N ALA A 20 -4.15 23.25 5.98
CA ALA A 20 -4.58 22.06 5.25
C ALA A 20 -6.09 22.11 4.93
N ALA A 21 -6.92 22.48 5.90
CA ALA A 21 -8.36 22.64 5.71
C ALA A 21 -8.69 23.72 4.67
N LEU A 22 -8.00 24.86 4.68
CA LEU A 22 -8.17 25.92 3.69
C LEU A 22 -7.82 25.44 2.27
N ILE A 23 -6.74 24.68 2.11
CA ILE A 23 -6.33 24.13 0.79
C ILE A 23 -7.39 23.16 0.27
N ILE A 24 -7.86 22.23 1.12
CA ILE A 24 -8.87 21.24 0.73
C ILE A 24 -10.21 21.94 0.43
N ALA A 25 -10.59 22.95 1.22
CA ALA A 25 -11.80 23.74 0.95
C ALA A 25 -11.72 24.46 -0.39
N LYS A 26 -10.57 25.06 -0.71
CA LYS A 26 -10.33 25.67 -2.02
C LYS A 26 -10.39 24.66 -3.17
N HIS A 27 -9.90 23.43 -2.98
CA HIS A 27 -9.99 22.37 -4.00
C HIS A 27 -11.44 22.09 -4.40
N PHE A 28 -12.36 22.07 -3.43
CA PHE A 28 -13.77 21.77 -3.64
C PHE A 28 -14.63 23.00 -3.93
N ASP A 29 -14.06 24.21 -3.91
CA ASP A 29 -14.79 25.48 -3.92
C ASP A 29 -15.85 25.57 -2.80
N THR A 30 -15.46 25.13 -1.60
CA THR A 30 -16.29 25.14 -0.39
C THR A 30 -15.61 25.88 0.75
N GLY A 31 -16.28 25.96 1.91
CA GLY A 31 -15.72 26.45 3.16
C GLY A 31 -15.26 25.32 4.08
N PHE A 32 -14.53 25.66 5.13
CA PHE A 32 -14.21 24.75 6.22
C PHE A 32 -14.88 25.18 7.53
N ARG A 33 -15.10 24.23 8.45
CA ARG A 33 -15.58 24.50 9.81
C ARG A 33 -14.56 24.03 10.83
N HIS A 34 -14.43 24.78 11.92
CA HIS A 34 -13.65 24.37 13.09
C HIS A 34 -14.61 23.79 14.13
N GLU A 35 -14.59 22.47 14.30
CA GLU A 35 -15.60 21.76 15.12
C GLU A 35 -15.25 21.77 16.61
N ARG A 36 -13.98 22.04 16.95
CA ARG A 36 -13.41 22.02 18.31
C ARG A 36 -13.59 20.66 19.02
N GLY A 37 -12.68 20.30 19.92
CA GLY A 37 -12.71 19.00 20.63
C GLY A 37 -11.32 18.42 20.87
N ILE A 38 -11.25 17.19 21.39
CA ILE A 38 -9.99 16.54 21.81
C ILE A 38 -8.94 16.49 20.68
N TYR A 39 -9.39 16.36 19.43
CA TYR A 39 -8.53 16.29 18.24
C TYR A 39 -8.39 17.62 17.48
N ASP A 40 -8.97 18.71 17.99
CA ASP A 40 -8.96 20.03 17.35
C ASP A 40 -9.30 19.98 15.84
N THR A 41 -10.45 19.37 15.55
CA THR A 41 -10.87 18.97 14.21
C THR A 41 -11.30 20.16 13.36
N TYR A 42 -10.81 20.18 12.12
CA TYR A 42 -11.38 20.95 11.02
C TYR A 42 -12.12 20.01 10.07
N SER A 43 -13.22 20.48 9.49
CA SER A 43 -13.99 19.72 8.51
C SER A 43 -14.20 20.50 7.23
N VAL A 44 -14.17 19.81 6.10
CA VAL A 44 -14.43 20.34 4.77
C VAL A 44 -15.43 19.42 4.09
N CYS A 45 -16.51 19.97 3.53
CA CYS A 45 -17.40 19.20 2.68
C CYS A 45 -16.89 19.22 1.24
N ASP A 46 -16.91 18.07 0.59
CA ASP A 46 -16.81 18.02 -0.87
C ASP A 46 -18.15 18.45 -1.53
N GLN A 47 -18.18 18.40 -2.85
CA GLN A 47 -19.33 18.80 -3.66
C GLN A 47 -20.58 17.92 -3.45
N ASP A 48 -20.39 16.69 -2.95
CA ASP A 48 -21.47 15.75 -2.62
C ASP A 48 -21.93 15.89 -1.15
N GLY A 49 -21.37 16.86 -0.41
CA GLY A 49 -21.62 17.04 1.01
C GLY A 49 -20.94 16.00 1.91
N ARG A 50 -20.04 15.16 1.37
CA ARG A 50 -19.27 14.21 2.18
C ARG A 50 -18.16 14.95 2.90
N LYS A 51 -17.94 14.58 4.16
CA LYS A 51 -17.05 15.32 5.07
C LYS A 51 -15.64 14.73 5.08
N TRP A 52 -14.67 15.53 4.66
CA TRP A 52 -13.25 15.37 4.96
C TRP A 52 -12.96 15.95 6.35
N LYS A 53 -12.09 15.27 7.11
CA LYS A 53 -11.65 15.74 8.42
C LYS A 53 -10.15 15.97 8.43
N ILE A 54 -9.73 17.01 9.11
CA ILE A 54 -8.33 17.32 9.36
C ILE A 54 -8.17 17.37 10.88
N VAL A 55 -7.44 16.41 11.42
CA VAL A 55 -7.40 16.13 12.86
C VAL A 55 -5.97 16.16 13.38
N ARG A 56 -5.83 16.31 14.69
CA ARG A 56 -4.56 16.15 15.38
C ARG A 56 -4.25 14.66 15.57
N ASP A 57 -3.09 14.23 15.10
CA ASP A 57 -2.48 12.98 15.57
C ASP A 57 -1.30 13.28 16.49
N ALA A 58 -1.41 12.86 17.75
CA ALA A 58 -0.37 13.07 18.76
C ALA A 58 0.94 12.35 18.43
N SER A 59 0.90 11.29 17.62
CA SER A 59 2.06 10.47 17.24
C SER A 59 3.05 11.20 16.32
N ILE A 60 2.58 12.22 15.59
CA ILE A 60 3.38 12.94 14.61
C ILE A 60 4.38 13.88 15.30
N THR A 61 5.63 13.87 14.85
CA THR A 61 6.66 14.85 15.23
C THR A 61 6.54 16.08 14.34
N PRO A 62 6.19 17.28 14.88
CA PRO A 62 5.96 18.45 14.06
C PRO A 62 7.27 19.06 13.53
N GLN A 63 7.19 19.58 12.31
CA GLN A 63 8.28 20.21 11.58
C GLN A 63 7.74 21.36 10.73
N CYS A 64 8.51 22.44 10.64
CA CYS A 64 8.26 23.58 9.76
C CYS A 64 9.54 23.91 8.98
N GLY A 65 9.44 23.96 7.65
CA GLY A 65 10.64 24.00 6.81
C GLY A 65 11.55 22.81 7.11
N ASN A 66 12.83 23.05 7.36
CA ASN A 66 13.81 22.01 7.71
C ASN A 66 14.06 21.90 9.23
N ARG A 67 13.22 22.54 10.07
CA ARG A 67 13.40 22.59 11.51
C ARG A 67 12.27 21.86 12.23
N PHE A 68 12.58 21.29 13.39
CA PHE A 68 11.54 20.83 14.31
C PHE A 68 10.69 22.01 14.77
N ASN A 69 9.41 21.76 14.94
CA ASN A 69 8.46 22.72 15.50
C ASN A 69 7.78 22.03 16.69
N TYR A 70 7.52 22.77 17.76
CA TYR A 70 6.81 22.26 18.93
C TYR A 70 5.31 22.50 18.87
N ASP A 71 4.85 23.33 17.93
CA ASP A 71 3.45 23.67 17.73
C ASP A 71 2.63 22.42 17.34
N PRO A 72 1.68 21.97 18.20
CA PRO A 72 0.83 20.83 17.92
C PRO A 72 -0.07 20.99 16.68
N ASP A 73 -0.25 22.20 16.16
CA ASP A 73 -1.05 22.44 14.94
C ASP A 73 -0.41 21.88 13.68
N TYR A 74 0.91 21.61 13.72
CA TYR A 74 1.65 20.95 12.64
C TYR A 74 1.59 19.42 12.70
N LYS A 75 0.88 18.85 13.67
CA LYS A 75 0.59 17.41 13.73
C LYS A 75 -0.73 17.14 13.01
N VAL A 76 -0.66 16.89 11.70
CA VAL A 76 -1.83 16.90 10.81
C VAL A 76 -2.10 15.50 10.28
N GLU A 77 -3.33 15.02 10.46
CA GLU A 77 -3.85 13.86 9.75
C GLU A 77 -5.06 14.29 8.92
N VAL A 78 -5.04 14.01 7.62
CA VAL A 78 -6.18 14.21 6.72
C VAL A 78 -6.91 12.88 6.57
N VAL A 79 -8.18 12.86 6.93
CA VAL A 79 -9.07 11.68 6.90
C VAL A 79 -10.14 11.90 5.84
N SER A 80 -10.19 11.01 4.85
CA SER A 80 -11.19 11.07 3.78
C SER A 80 -12.60 10.71 4.28
N PRO A 81 -13.67 11.11 3.57
CA PRO A 81 -14.95 10.45 3.68
C PRO A 81 -14.86 8.99 3.18
N ILE A 82 -16.01 8.30 3.17
CA ILE A 82 -16.14 7.04 2.44
C ILE A 82 -16.02 7.34 0.94
N CYS A 83 -14.97 6.79 0.34
CA CYS A 83 -14.58 6.98 -1.05
C CYS A 83 -14.98 5.78 -1.92
N HIS A 84 -15.21 6.08 -3.19
CA HIS A 84 -15.30 5.15 -4.31
C HIS A 84 -13.99 5.14 -5.10
N TYR A 85 -13.84 4.18 -6.01
CA TYR A 85 -12.61 4.03 -6.79
C TYR A 85 -12.22 5.28 -7.58
N ASP A 86 -13.20 6.01 -8.09
CA ASP A 86 -12.96 7.21 -8.90
C ASP A 86 -12.46 8.40 -8.05
N ASP A 87 -12.71 8.40 -6.74
CA ASP A 87 -12.19 9.41 -5.81
C ASP A 87 -10.66 9.35 -5.65
N ILE A 88 -9.99 8.31 -6.17
CA ILE A 88 -8.51 8.23 -6.19
C ILE A 88 -7.91 9.45 -6.89
N GLU A 89 -8.52 9.96 -7.96
CA GLU A 89 -8.00 11.12 -8.69
C GLU A 89 -8.10 12.40 -7.86
N THR A 90 -9.22 12.59 -7.16
CA THR A 90 -9.44 13.68 -6.20
C THR A 90 -8.41 13.64 -5.07
N ILE A 91 -8.20 12.46 -4.46
CA ILE A 91 -7.17 12.26 -3.42
C ILE A 91 -5.78 12.64 -3.97
N GLN A 92 -5.44 12.22 -5.18
CA GLN A 92 -4.18 12.57 -5.82
C GLN A 92 -4.05 14.08 -6.05
N SER A 93 -5.12 14.79 -6.43
CA SER A 93 -5.09 16.24 -6.60
C SER A 93 -4.87 16.95 -5.27
N ILE A 94 -5.65 16.61 -4.25
CA ILE A 94 -5.55 17.18 -2.90
C ILE A 94 -4.12 17.01 -2.36
N VAL A 95 -3.54 15.82 -2.47
CA VAL A 95 -2.16 15.57 -1.99
C VAL A 95 -1.14 16.44 -2.73
N ARG A 96 -1.30 16.63 -4.04
CA ARG A 96 -0.41 17.53 -4.82
C ARG A 96 -0.54 18.97 -4.35
N GLU A 97 -1.76 19.44 -4.06
CA GLU A 97 -2.02 20.80 -3.59
C GLU A 97 -1.50 21.03 -2.18
N LEU A 98 -1.73 20.10 -1.25
CA LEU A 98 -1.17 20.14 0.10
C LEU A 98 0.37 20.23 0.04
N ARG A 99 1.01 19.43 -0.83
CA ARG A 99 2.46 19.45 -1.00
C ARG A 99 2.97 20.74 -1.66
N ARG A 100 2.34 21.20 -2.75
CA ARG A 100 2.83 22.33 -3.56
C ARG A 100 2.48 23.68 -2.95
N ASN A 101 1.23 23.86 -2.55
CA ASN A 101 0.69 25.14 -2.08
C ASN A 101 0.77 25.26 -0.55
N GLY A 102 0.64 24.14 0.16
CA GLY A 102 0.75 24.09 1.61
C GLY A 102 2.16 23.82 2.13
N HIS A 103 3.10 23.48 1.24
CA HIS A 103 4.44 23.02 1.61
C HIS A 103 4.42 21.84 2.61
N ALA A 104 3.38 21.01 2.54
CA ALA A 104 3.25 19.84 3.39
C ALA A 104 4.44 18.89 3.22
N LYS A 105 4.82 18.24 4.34
CA LYS A 105 5.94 17.33 4.46
C LYS A 105 5.52 16.06 5.19
N VAL A 106 6.33 15.02 5.02
CA VAL A 106 6.26 13.79 5.80
C VAL A 106 7.63 13.54 6.41
N ASN A 107 7.65 12.96 7.59
CA ASN A 107 8.86 12.49 8.24
C ASN A 107 8.65 11.07 8.79
N GLU A 108 9.57 10.60 9.63
CA GLU A 108 9.60 9.22 10.11
C GLU A 108 8.40 8.83 10.98
N SER A 109 7.75 9.83 11.59
CA SER A 109 6.55 9.60 12.40
C SER A 109 5.30 9.39 11.55
N CYS A 110 5.28 9.90 10.32
CA CYS A 110 4.10 9.86 9.45
C CYS A 110 3.87 8.48 8.81
N GLY A 111 2.61 8.07 8.75
CA GLY A 111 2.09 6.88 8.08
C GLY A 111 0.95 7.20 7.09
N ILE A 112 0.48 6.15 6.42
CA ILE A 112 -0.79 6.16 5.70
C ILE A 112 -1.58 4.94 6.13
N HIS A 113 -2.86 5.12 6.44
CA HIS A 113 -3.78 4.02 6.73
C HIS A 113 -4.85 3.94 5.65
N ILE A 114 -5.09 2.73 5.13
CA ILE A 114 -6.15 2.46 4.16
C ILE A 114 -7.21 1.59 4.84
N HIS A 115 -8.44 2.08 4.88
CA HIS A 115 -9.60 1.36 5.39
C HIS A 115 -10.41 0.81 4.24
N VAL A 116 -10.63 -0.50 4.15
CA VAL A 116 -11.52 -1.11 3.15
C VAL A 116 -12.81 -1.56 3.83
N ASP A 117 -13.97 -1.22 3.25
CA ASP A 117 -15.28 -1.60 3.76
C ASP A 117 -15.39 -3.12 3.98
N ALA A 118 -15.65 -3.54 5.23
CA ALA A 118 -15.71 -4.94 5.61
C ALA A 118 -17.10 -5.56 5.44
N SER A 119 -18.14 -4.79 5.08
CA SER A 119 -19.53 -5.28 5.03
C SER A 119 -19.76 -6.47 4.09
N LYS A 120 -18.93 -6.62 3.04
CA LYS A 120 -18.98 -7.76 2.11
C LYS A 120 -18.12 -8.95 2.56
N HIS A 121 -17.33 -8.79 3.62
CA HIS A 121 -16.47 -9.83 4.14
C HIS A 121 -17.23 -10.77 5.08
N THR A 122 -16.95 -12.05 4.92
CA THR A 122 -17.37 -13.15 5.81
C THR A 122 -16.16 -13.67 6.60
N ALA A 123 -16.39 -14.48 7.64
CA ALA A 123 -15.34 -15.17 8.39
C ALA A 123 -14.33 -15.90 7.49
N ARG A 124 -14.84 -16.58 6.45
CA ARG A 124 -14.02 -17.23 5.42
C ARG A 124 -13.10 -16.24 4.72
N SER A 125 -13.65 -15.11 4.28
CA SER A 125 -12.85 -14.11 3.55
C SER A 125 -11.88 -13.36 4.47
N LEU A 126 -12.19 -13.17 5.76
CA LEU A 126 -11.26 -12.63 6.75
C LEU A 126 -10.10 -13.61 7.01
N ARG A 127 -10.39 -14.91 7.11
CA ARG A 127 -9.33 -15.93 7.13
C ARG A 127 -8.49 -15.90 5.85
N ASN A 128 -9.13 -15.75 4.69
CA ASN A 128 -8.39 -15.68 3.42
C ASN A 128 -7.47 -14.47 3.36
N ILE A 129 -7.93 -13.28 3.76
CA ILE A 129 -7.10 -12.08 3.68
C ILE A 129 -5.91 -12.15 4.65
N ALA A 130 -6.11 -12.71 5.85
CA ALA A 130 -5.04 -13.00 6.80
C ALA A 130 -4.00 -13.96 6.19
N ASN A 131 -4.45 -15.07 5.59
CA ASN A 131 -3.56 -16.03 4.92
C ASN A 131 -2.81 -15.42 3.73
N ILE A 132 -3.49 -14.62 2.89
CA ILE A 132 -2.88 -13.94 1.74
C ILE A 132 -1.78 -13.01 2.22
N MET A 133 -2.10 -12.13 3.17
CA MET A 133 -1.16 -11.18 3.76
C MET A 133 0.03 -11.92 4.37
N TYR A 134 -0.21 -12.89 5.25
CA TYR A 134 0.85 -13.66 5.89
C TYR A 134 1.77 -14.33 4.87
N SER A 135 1.22 -14.98 3.83
CA SER A 135 2.00 -15.71 2.83
C SER A 135 2.96 -14.83 2.02
N LYS A 136 2.70 -13.52 1.91
CA LYS A 136 3.48 -12.56 1.12
C LYS A 136 4.12 -11.47 1.97
N GLU A 137 3.94 -11.51 3.27
CA GLU A 137 4.21 -10.39 4.17
C GLU A 137 5.64 -9.88 4.08
N ASP A 138 6.64 -10.77 4.01
CA ASP A 138 8.05 -10.36 3.92
C ASP A 138 8.34 -9.62 2.61
N LEU A 139 7.77 -10.10 1.49
CA LEU A 139 7.87 -9.43 0.19
C LEU A 139 7.12 -8.09 0.20
N ILE A 140 5.95 -8.02 0.86
CA ILE A 140 5.17 -6.78 1.00
C ILE A 140 5.97 -5.74 1.79
N PHE A 141 6.54 -6.13 2.93
CA PHE A 141 7.30 -5.24 3.80
C PHE A 141 8.56 -4.72 3.09
N LYS A 142 9.27 -5.60 2.37
CA LYS A 142 10.41 -5.22 1.54
C LYS A 142 10.01 -4.29 0.38
N ALA A 143 8.95 -4.63 -0.35
CA ALA A 143 8.44 -3.82 -1.46
C ALA A 143 8.07 -2.39 -1.04
N LEU A 144 7.44 -2.24 0.14
CA LEU A 144 7.03 -0.96 0.70
C LEU A 144 8.15 -0.24 1.48
N LYS A 145 9.31 -0.90 1.66
CA LYS A 145 10.39 -0.47 2.55
C LYS A 145 9.87 -0.05 3.92
N VAL A 146 9.03 -0.89 4.52
CA VAL A 146 8.48 -0.63 5.86
C VAL A 146 9.64 -0.43 6.82
N ARG A 147 9.60 0.65 7.60
CA ARG A 147 10.67 0.99 8.52
C ARG A 147 10.68 -0.01 9.69
N PRO A 148 11.84 -0.55 10.11
CA PRO A 148 11.91 -1.51 11.22
C PRO A 148 11.25 -1.00 12.51
N GLN A 149 11.41 0.29 12.82
CA GLN A 149 10.81 0.91 14.00
C GLN A 149 9.27 0.97 13.93
N ARG A 150 8.70 1.08 12.72
CA ARG A 150 7.25 1.01 12.51
C ARG A 150 6.75 -0.44 12.59
N GLU A 151 7.48 -1.38 11.97
CA GLU A 151 7.15 -2.81 12.01
C GLU A 151 7.03 -3.31 13.45
N VAL A 152 7.94 -2.95 14.36
CA VAL A 152 7.89 -3.46 15.74
C VAL A 152 6.83 -2.79 16.64
N ARG A 153 6.33 -1.60 16.29
CA ARG A 153 5.48 -0.78 17.19
C ARG A 153 4.10 -0.45 16.65
N PHE A 154 3.99 -0.15 15.36
CA PHE A 154 2.81 0.49 14.77
C PHE A 154 2.10 -0.38 13.73
N CYS A 155 2.84 -1.27 13.06
CA CYS A 155 2.31 -2.14 12.00
C CYS A 155 3.00 -3.51 12.02
N LYS A 156 2.91 -4.20 13.16
CA LYS A 156 3.45 -5.56 13.34
C LYS A 156 2.94 -6.49 12.26
N LYS A 157 3.76 -7.47 11.93
CA LYS A 157 3.33 -8.60 11.11
C LYS A 157 2.16 -9.33 11.79
N ILE A 158 1.44 -10.11 11.01
CA ILE A 158 0.37 -10.97 11.51
C ILE A 158 0.97 -11.90 12.56
N ASP A 159 0.30 -11.97 13.71
CA ASP A 159 0.68 -12.85 14.80
C ASP A 159 0.53 -14.34 14.40
N ASP A 160 1.56 -15.12 14.67
CA ASP A 160 1.64 -16.54 14.27
C ASP A 160 0.59 -17.39 15.00
N ASP A 161 0.38 -17.13 16.30
CA ASP A 161 -0.56 -17.87 17.15
C ASP A 161 -2.01 -17.58 16.73
N PHE A 162 -2.35 -16.31 16.50
CA PHE A 162 -3.63 -15.90 15.94
C PHE A 162 -3.90 -16.62 14.61
N LEU A 163 -2.92 -16.62 13.69
CA LEU A 163 -3.09 -17.24 12.38
C LEU A 163 -3.23 -18.75 12.47
N GLU A 164 -2.49 -19.40 13.36
CA GLU A 164 -2.63 -20.83 13.63
C GLU A 164 -4.04 -21.14 14.15
N MET A 165 -4.50 -20.42 15.17
CA MET A 165 -5.83 -20.60 15.75
C MET A 165 -6.94 -20.35 14.72
N LEU A 166 -6.81 -19.32 13.89
CA LEU A 166 -7.75 -18.99 12.82
C LEU A 166 -7.87 -20.11 11.78
N ASN A 167 -6.75 -20.74 11.42
CA ASN A 167 -6.72 -21.84 10.44
C ASN A 167 -7.09 -23.20 11.03
N ARG A 168 -6.88 -23.41 12.34
CA ARG A 168 -7.30 -24.61 13.07
C ARG A 168 -8.81 -24.58 13.31
N LYS A 169 -9.33 -23.50 13.89
CA LYS A 169 -10.77 -23.36 14.24
C LYS A 169 -11.66 -23.21 13.01
N LYS A 170 -11.17 -22.53 11.96
CA LYS A 170 -11.91 -22.25 10.72
C LYS A 170 -13.28 -21.60 11.01
N PRO A 171 -13.29 -20.38 11.58
CA PRO A 171 -14.50 -19.76 12.09
C PRO A 171 -15.60 -19.64 11.03
N LYS A 172 -16.85 -19.76 11.47
CA LYS A 172 -18.04 -19.76 10.60
C LYS A 172 -18.67 -18.38 10.46
N ASP A 173 -18.50 -17.51 11.44
CA ASP A 173 -19.04 -16.15 11.49
C ASP A 173 -17.99 -15.13 11.98
N ILE A 174 -18.35 -13.84 11.89
CA ILE A 174 -17.47 -12.74 12.24
C ILE A 174 -17.20 -12.69 13.75
N GLU A 175 -18.17 -13.10 14.58
CA GLU A 175 -18.03 -13.12 16.04
C GLU A 175 -16.97 -14.13 16.49
N GLU A 176 -16.88 -15.29 15.83
CA GLU A 176 -15.80 -16.24 16.11
C GLU A 176 -14.42 -15.69 15.70
N VAL A 177 -14.33 -14.88 14.63
CA VAL A 177 -13.07 -14.19 14.28
C VAL A 177 -12.74 -13.12 15.31
N GLU A 178 -13.73 -12.37 15.77
CA GLU A 178 -13.60 -11.36 16.84
C GLU A 178 -13.08 -11.98 18.14
N ASN A 179 -13.68 -13.10 18.56
CA ASN A 179 -13.24 -13.85 19.73
C ASN A 179 -11.79 -14.33 19.59
N LEU A 180 -11.36 -14.77 18.41
CA LEU A 180 -9.98 -15.16 18.16
C LEU A 180 -9.01 -13.98 18.16
N TRP A 181 -9.45 -12.82 17.68
CA TRP A 181 -8.61 -11.62 17.61
C TRP A 181 -8.34 -11.02 19.00
N TYR A 182 -9.30 -11.13 19.92
CA TYR A 182 -9.20 -10.58 21.27
C TYR A 182 -8.96 -11.62 22.37
N ASP A 183 -8.59 -12.85 22.01
CA ASP A 183 -8.40 -13.96 22.94
C ASP A 183 -9.60 -14.16 23.90
N GLY A 184 -10.82 -13.99 23.37
CA GLY A 184 -12.09 -14.13 24.09
C GLY A 184 -12.61 -12.86 24.78
N ASN A 185 -11.80 -11.79 24.91
CA ASN A 185 -12.27 -10.53 25.50
C ASN A 185 -12.79 -9.54 24.44
N THR A 186 -13.98 -9.82 23.89
CA THR A 186 -14.59 -9.02 22.82
C THR A 186 -15.01 -7.60 23.25
N SER A 187 -15.06 -7.29 24.55
CA SER A 187 -15.33 -5.93 25.03
C SER A 187 -14.29 -4.90 24.55
N ARG A 188 -13.08 -5.38 24.23
CA ARG A 188 -11.96 -4.59 23.70
C ARG A 188 -12.27 -3.88 22.39
N LYS A 189 -13.29 -4.29 21.63
CA LYS A 189 -13.72 -3.58 20.41
C LYS A 189 -14.19 -2.13 20.69
N TYR A 190 -14.64 -1.85 21.90
CA TYR A 190 -15.08 -0.51 22.30
C TYR A 190 -13.91 0.39 22.74
N GLU A 191 -12.73 -0.17 22.94
CA GLU A 191 -11.53 0.57 23.34
C GLU A 191 -10.88 1.22 22.12
N HIS A 192 -10.91 2.56 22.07
CA HIS A 192 -10.28 3.27 20.96
C HIS A 192 -8.77 3.00 20.90
N TYR A 193 -8.05 2.94 22.03
CA TYR A 193 -6.59 2.75 22.09
C TYR A 193 -6.17 1.31 22.46
N ASP A 194 -6.86 0.32 21.91
CA ASP A 194 -6.52 -1.09 22.11
C ASP A 194 -5.19 -1.49 21.39
N ASP A 195 -4.39 -2.35 22.02
CA ASP A 195 -3.07 -2.74 21.51
C ASP A 195 -3.11 -3.71 20.33
N SER A 196 -4.21 -4.46 20.15
CA SER A 196 -4.40 -5.33 18.98
C SER A 196 -4.50 -4.54 17.68
N ARG A 197 -4.62 -3.21 17.73
CA ARG A 197 -4.65 -2.34 16.55
C ARG A 197 -3.34 -2.31 15.78
N TYR A 198 -2.20 -2.60 16.42
CA TYR A 198 -0.87 -2.30 15.87
C TYR A 198 -0.31 -3.40 14.96
N HIS A 199 -1.13 -3.87 14.02
CA HIS A 199 -0.74 -4.83 12.98
C HIS A 199 -0.90 -4.23 11.57
N ALA A 200 -0.06 -4.67 10.63
CA ALA A 200 -0.11 -4.26 9.23
C ALA A 200 -1.48 -4.55 8.59
N LEU A 201 -2.07 -5.71 8.93
CA LEU A 201 -3.47 -6.04 8.69
C LEU A 201 -4.20 -6.00 10.04
N ASN A 202 -4.92 -4.92 10.30
CA ASN A 202 -5.59 -4.71 11.57
C ASN A 202 -7.08 -5.09 11.50
N PHE A 203 -7.46 -6.15 12.23
CA PHE A 203 -8.86 -6.57 12.37
C PHE A 203 -9.61 -5.91 13.52
N HIS A 204 -8.95 -5.23 14.47
CA HIS A 204 -9.67 -4.42 15.45
C HIS A 204 -10.62 -3.43 14.75
N SER A 205 -10.16 -2.83 13.64
CA SER A 205 -10.96 -1.91 12.82
C SER A 205 -12.20 -2.56 12.19
N VAL A 206 -12.21 -3.89 12.00
CA VAL A 206 -13.38 -4.61 11.49
C VAL A 206 -14.48 -4.58 12.52
N PHE A 207 -14.13 -4.84 13.79
CA PHE A 207 -15.08 -4.96 14.88
C PHE A 207 -15.49 -3.60 15.46
N SER A 208 -14.61 -2.61 15.44
CA SER A 208 -14.89 -1.27 15.99
C SER A 208 -15.38 -0.25 14.97
N LYS A 209 -14.98 -0.37 13.70
CA LYS A 209 -15.31 0.60 12.63
C LYS A 209 -16.00 -0.02 11.41
N GLY A 210 -16.10 -1.34 11.31
CA GLY A 210 -16.66 -2.01 10.13
C GLY A 210 -15.73 -2.00 8.90
N THR A 211 -14.41 -1.87 9.10
CA THR A 211 -13.44 -1.80 7.98
C THR A 211 -12.20 -2.65 8.26
N ILE A 212 -11.60 -3.23 7.22
CA ILE A 212 -10.27 -3.82 7.32
C ILE A 212 -9.25 -2.69 7.15
N GLU A 213 -8.40 -2.47 8.14
CA GLU A 213 -7.38 -1.42 8.09
C GLU A 213 -6.02 -1.99 7.69
N PHE A 214 -5.37 -1.35 6.73
CA PHE A 214 -4.00 -1.61 6.32
C PHE A 214 -3.08 -0.48 6.78
N ARG A 215 -2.11 -0.79 7.64
CA ARG A 215 -1.28 0.21 8.35
C ARG A 215 0.20 0.19 8.00
N MET A 216 0.62 -0.66 7.06
CA MET A 216 2.05 -0.88 6.77
C MET A 216 2.72 0.25 5.98
N PHE A 217 1.97 1.24 5.49
CA PHE A 217 2.53 2.26 4.60
C PHE A 217 3.28 3.36 5.35
N ASN A 218 4.49 3.69 4.88
CA ASN A 218 5.19 4.88 5.31
C ASN A 218 4.48 6.15 4.78
N GLY A 219 4.57 7.26 5.52
CA GLY A 219 4.08 8.55 5.09
C GLY A 219 4.71 8.98 3.75
N THR A 220 3.87 9.42 2.82
CA THR A 220 4.28 9.95 1.51
C THR A 220 3.27 10.97 1.02
N LEU A 221 3.74 11.99 0.29
CA LEU A 221 2.89 12.93 -0.46
C LEU A 221 3.10 12.74 -1.98
N HIS A 222 3.56 11.56 -2.38
CA HIS A 222 3.67 11.18 -3.79
C HIS A 222 2.34 10.59 -4.26
N ALA A 223 1.60 11.34 -5.08
CA ALA A 223 0.28 10.93 -5.58
C ALA A 223 0.27 9.53 -6.23
N GLY A 224 1.33 9.16 -6.95
CA GLY A 224 1.46 7.82 -7.55
C GLY A 224 1.61 6.69 -6.52
N GLU A 225 2.24 6.96 -5.37
CA GLU A 225 2.39 5.96 -4.30
C GLU A 225 1.06 5.79 -3.55
N ILE A 226 0.37 6.89 -3.26
CA ILE A 226 -0.95 6.86 -2.61
C ILE A 226 -1.96 6.07 -3.46
N LYS A 227 -2.03 6.35 -4.77
CA LYS A 227 -2.85 5.56 -5.70
C LYS A 227 -2.47 4.08 -5.65
N THR A 228 -1.17 3.78 -5.62
CA THR A 228 -0.67 2.41 -5.54
C THR A 228 -1.14 1.72 -4.27
N TYR A 229 -1.08 2.38 -3.11
CA TYR A 229 -1.48 1.82 -1.82
C TYR A 229 -2.97 1.50 -1.80
N ILE A 230 -3.82 2.43 -2.25
CA ILE A 230 -5.27 2.22 -2.37
C ILE A 230 -5.55 1.02 -3.29
N GLN A 231 -5.02 1.02 -4.52
CA GLN A 231 -5.24 -0.06 -5.48
C GLN A 231 -4.77 -1.41 -4.94
N PHE A 232 -3.64 -1.44 -4.22
CA PHE A 232 -3.08 -2.65 -3.64
C PHE A 232 -3.97 -3.25 -2.55
N CYS A 233 -4.43 -2.43 -1.60
CA CYS A 233 -5.36 -2.87 -0.55
C CYS A 233 -6.68 -3.38 -1.12
N LEU A 234 -7.26 -2.67 -2.10
CA LEU A 234 -8.49 -3.08 -2.78
C LEU A 234 -8.30 -4.41 -3.52
N ALA A 235 -7.14 -4.63 -4.15
CA ALA A 235 -6.85 -5.87 -4.86
C ALA A 235 -6.71 -7.08 -3.92
N ILE A 236 -6.02 -6.91 -2.79
CA ILE A 236 -5.88 -7.95 -1.76
C ILE A 236 -7.23 -8.31 -1.14
N SER A 237 -8.01 -7.29 -0.74
CA SER A 237 -9.37 -7.50 -0.20
C SER A 237 -10.26 -8.21 -1.23
N HIS A 238 -10.22 -7.78 -2.49
CA HIS A 238 -10.97 -8.43 -3.56
C HIS A 238 -10.56 -9.89 -3.77
N GLN A 239 -9.26 -10.20 -3.77
CA GLN A 239 -8.78 -11.58 -3.87
C GLN A 239 -9.34 -12.45 -2.73
N ALA A 240 -9.36 -11.93 -1.51
CA ALA A 240 -9.87 -12.64 -0.35
C ALA A 240 -11.38 -12.93 -0.42
N LEU A 241 -12.16 -12.02 -1.02
CA LEU A 241 -13.60 -12.18 -1.25
C LEU A 241 -13.91 -13.27 -2.27
N VAL A 242 -13.20 -13.27 -3.41
CA VAL A 242 -13.51 -14.16 -4.55
C VAL A 242 -12.92 -15.56 -4.39
N GLN A 243 -11.86 -15.72 -3.60
CA GLN A 243 -11.23 -17.03 -3.40
C GLN A 243 -11.97 -17.88 -2.37
N ASN A 244 -12.07 -19.18 -2.64
CA ASN A 244 -12.62 -20.14 -1.69
C ASN A 244 -11.67 -20.43 -0.51
N LYS A 245 -10.36 -20.41 -0.77
CA LYS A 245 -9.30 -20.61 0.21
C LYS A 245 -8.03 -19.86 -0.21
N ALA A 246 -7.23 -19.46 0.76
CA ALA A 246 -5.87 -18.96 0.57
C ALA A 246 -4.86 -19.76 1.38
N SER A 247 -3.67 -19.97 0.80
CA SER A 247 -2.56 -20.64 1.48
C SER A 247 -1.88 -19.67 2.45
N ARG A 248 -1.53 -20.16 3.65
CA ARG A 248 -0.69 -19.45 4.62
C ARG A 248 0.81 -19.76 4.49
N VAL A 249 1.23 -20.53 3.50
CA VAL A 249 2.66 -20.86 3.34
C VAL A 249 3.44 -19.61 2.93
N LYS A 250 4.44 -19.24 3.74
CA LYS A 250 5.34 -18.11 3.47
C LYS A 250 6.04 -18.30 2.13
N THR A 251 6.15 -17.22 1.38
CA THR A 251 6.73 -17.25 0.04
C THR A 251 8.22 -17.00 0.12
N HIS A 252 9.01 -18.03 -0.14
CA HIS A 252 10.44 -17.91 -0.37
C HIS A 252 10.72 -17.93 -1.86
N SER A 253 11.62 -17.07 -2.32
CA SER A 253 11.97 -16.98 -3.74
C SER A 253 13.42 -16.57 -3.94
N SER A 254 14.08 -17.20 -4.91
CA SER A 254 15.39 -16.78 -5.44
C SER A 254 15.29 -15.56 -6.38
N ASN A 255 14.09 -15.22 -6.86
CA ASN A 255 13.81 -14.00 -7.61
C ASN A 255 12.50 -13.37 -7.13
N GLU A 256 12.62 -12.53 -6.11
CA GLU A 256 11.52 -11.85 -5.45
C GLU A 256 10.74 -10.96 -6.42
N LYS A 257 11.43 -10.17 -7.26
CA LYS A 257 10.78 -9.24 -8.19
C LYS A 257 9.92 -9.98 -9.22
N TYR A 258 10.40 -11.08 -9.79
CA TYR A 258 9.59 -11.93 -10.68
C TYR A 258 8.38 -12.50 -9.93
N THR A 259 8.61 -13.11 -8.77
CA THR A 259 7.57 -13.78 -7.98
C THR A 259 6.48 -12.79 -7.57
N PHE A 260 6.86 -11.62 -7.07
CA PHE A 260 5.91 -10.59 -6.68
C PHE A 260 5.16 -10.05 -7.89
N ARG A 261 5.83 -9.78 -9.02
CA ARG A 261 5.18 -9.35 -10.27
C ARG A 261 4.08 -10.33 -10.70
N THR A 262 4.37 -11.63 -10.73
CA THR A 262 3.37 -12.64 -11.11
C THR A 262 2.19 -12.68 -10.12
N TRP A 263 2.42 -12.43 -8.84
CA TRP A 263 1.35 -12.29 -7.87
C TRP A 263 0.52 -11.02 -8.08
N LEU A 264 1.13 -9.87 -8.35
CA LEU A 264 0.40 -8.62 -8.68
C LEU A 264 -0.51 -8.80 -9.92
N LEU A 265 -0.06 -9.54 -10.93
CA LEU A 265 -0.89 -9.86 -12.09
C LEU A 265 -2.08 -10.75 -11.70
N ARG A 266 -1.87 -11.76 -10.84
CA ARG A 266 -2.97 -12.60 -10.30
C ARG A 266 -3.93 -11.86 -9.39
N LEU A 267 -3.49 -10.77 -8.75
CA LEU A 267 -4.35 -9.84 -8.02
C LEU A 267 -5.26 -9.01 -8.96
N GLY A 268 -5.00 -9.03 -10.27
CA GLY A 268 -5.74 -8.25 -11.26
C GLY A 268 -5.12 -6.87 -11.56
N LEU A 269 -3.90 -6.59 -11.08
CA LEU A 269 -3.19 -5.35 -11.38
C LEU A 269 -2.55 -5.40 -12.78
N ILE A 270 -3.36 -5.57 -13.82
CA ILE A 270 -2.96 -5.81 -15.22
C ILE A 270 -3.32 -4.60 -16.11
N GLY A 271 -2.50 -4.29 -17.12
CA GLY A 271 -2.74 -3.18 -18.05
C GLY A 271 -2.17 -1.84 -17.57
N ASP A 272 -2.41 -0.78 -18.35
CA ASP A 272 -1.77 0.53 -18.16
C ASP A 272 -2.23 1.25 -16.90
N GLU A 273 -3.49 1.08 -16.52
CA GLU A 273 -4.05 1.66 -15.28
C GLU A 273 -3.22 1.32 -14.03
N PHE A 274 -2.66 0.12 -13.98
CA PHE A 274 -1.87 -0.40 -12.86
C PHE A 274 -0.37 -0.37 -13.10
N LYS A 275 0.10 0.26 -14.19
CA LYS A 275 1.54 0.38 -14.50
C LYS A 275 2.29 1.08 -13.36
N THR A 276 1.74 2.17 -12.84
CA THR A 276 2.27 2.90 -11.69
C THR A 276 2.31 2.02 -10.43
N ALA A 277 1.23 1.28 -10.15
CA ALA A 277 1.17 0.38 -9.01
C ALA A 277 2.25 -0.71 -9.08
N ARG A 278 2.36 -1.40 -10.22
CA ARG A 278 3.40 -2.40 -10.44
C ARG A 278 4.80 -1.81 -10.31
N HIS A 279 5.03 -0.60 -10.83
CA HIS A 279 6.34 0.06 -10.70
C HIS A 279 6.71 0.28 -9.23
N HIS A 280 5.85 0.94 -8.45
CA HIS A 280 6.14 1.25 -7.04
C HIS A 280 6.23 0.01 -6.15
N LEU A 281 5.49 -1.05 -6.45
CA LEU A 281 5.52 -2.31 -5.70
C LEU A 281 6.68 -3.25 -6.09
N LEU A 282 7.37 -3.01 -7.21
CA LEU A 282 8.47 -3.87 -7.68
C LEU A 282 9.85 -3.22 -7.56
N LYS A 283 9.93 -1.88 -7.52
CA LYS A 283 11.21 -1.14 -7.58
C LYS A 283 12.20 -1.50 -6.47
N ASN A 284 11.72 -1.97 -5.32
CA ASN A 284 12.53 -2.27 -4.14
C ASN A 284 12.85 -3.78 -3.95
N LEU A 285 12.38 -4.65 -4.85
CA LEU A 285 12.60 -6.09 -4.77
C LEU A 285 13.81 -6.53 -5.60
N ASP A 286 14.46 -7.61 -5.19
CA ASP A 286 15.65 -8.11 -5.86
C ASP A 286 15.31 -8.99 -7.08
N GLY A 287 16.25 -9.08 -8.02
CA GLY A 287 16.12 -9.89 -9.23
C GLY A 287 15.44 -9.19 -10.40
N CYS A 288 15.13 -9.98 -11.43
CA CYS A 288 14.58 -9.50 -12.72
C CYS A 288 13.08 -9.79 -12.86
N ILE A 289 12.41 -9.11 -13.80
CA ILE A 289 10.96 -9.26 -14.03
C ILE A 289 10.58 -10.39 -15.01
N ALA A 290 11.54 -10.86 -15.80
CA ALA A 290 11.30 -11.71 -16.97
C ALA A 290 11.38 -13.21 -16.66
N TRP A 291 12.30 -13.61 -15.77
CA TRP A 291 12.65 -15.01 -15.53
C TRP A 291 12.46 -15.40 -14.07
N LYS A 292 11.93 -16.60 -13.83
CA LYS A 292 11.77 -17.12 -12.47
C LYS A 292 13.11 -17.47 -11.86
N ASP A 293 13.98 -18.11 -12.64
CA ASP A 293 15.33 -18.45 -12.23
C ASP A 293 16.32 -17.44 -12.84
N PRO A 294 17.14 -16.75 -12.02
CA PRO A 294 18.19 -15.87 -12.52
C PRO A 294 19.13 -16.51 -13.54
N GLN A 295 19.40 -17.82 -13.45
CA GLN A 295 20.26 -18.53 -14.41
C GLN A 295 19.68 -18.52 -15.83
N GLN A 296 18.36 -18.50 -15.99
CA GLN A 296 17.71 -18.38 -17.30
C GLN A 296 18.05 -17.06 -17.99
N ALA A 297 18.20 -15.99 -17.21
CA ALA A 297 18.60 -14.69 -17.75
C ALA A 297 20.07 -14.70 -18.24
N VAL A 298 20.94 -15.42 -17.54
CA VAL A 298 22.35 -15.59 -17.91
C VAL A 298 22.47 -16.41 -19.18
N MET A 299 21.87 -17.61 -19.22
CA MET A 299 21.87 -18.48 -20.40
C MET A 299 21.31 -17.77 -21.65
N GLN A 300 20.27 -16.94 -21.48
CA GLN A 300 19.71 -16.19 -22.61
C GLN A 300 20.66 -15.10 -23.11
N ARG A 301 21.42 -14.43 -22.22
CA ARG A 301 22.43 -13.45 -22.62
C ARG A 301 23.60 -14.12 -23.34
N GLU A 302 24.09 -15.23 -22.82
CA GLU A 302 25.16 -16.02 -23.45
C GLU A 302 24.75 -16.49 -24.84
N ARG A 303 23.53 -17.03 -24.99
CA ARG A 303 23.00 -17.41 -26.31
C ARG A 303 22.93 -16.25 -27.30
N LEU A 304 22.52 -15.07 -26.85
CA LEU A 304 22.46 -13.88 -27.71
C LEU A 304 23.86 -13.36 -28.08
N GLN A 305 24.83 -13.43 -27.16
CA GLN A 305 26.22 -13.08 -27.41
C GLN A 305 26.85 -14.03 -28.42
N SER A 306 26.74 -15.34 -28.22
CA SER A 306 27.26 -16.32 -29.17
C SER A 306 26.61 -16.18 -30.55
N ALA A 307 25.30 -15.93 -30.63
CA ALA A 307 24.63 -15.68 -31.91
C ALA A 307 25.11 -14.40 -32.61
N GLN A 308 25.48 -13.36 -31.85
CA GLN A 308 26.07 -12.13 -32.40
C GLN A 308 27.50 -12.37 -32.89
N GLU A 309 28.31 -13.09 -32.12
CA GLU A 309 29.68 -13.46 -32.49
C GLU A 309 29.69 -14.30 -33.77
N THR A 310 28.88 -15.36 -33.85
CA THR A 310 28.75 -16.18 -35.07
C THR A 310 28.26 -15.37 -36.27
N ASN A 311 27.34 -14.43 -36.08
CA ASN A 311 26.90 -13.55 -37.17
C ASN A 311 28.03 -12.61 -37.62
N ASN A 312 28.82 -12.05 -36.70
CA ASN A 312 29.92 -11.16 -37.06
C ASN A 312 31.04 -11.94 -37.79
N GLU A 313 31.41 -13.12 -37.30
CA GLU A 313 32.37 -14.01 -37.98
C GLU A 313 31.90 -14.33 -39.41
N SER A 314 30.62 -14.68 -39.58
CA SER A 314 30.08 -14.96 -40.92
C SER A 314 30.07 -13.74 -41.86
N LEU A 315 30.00 -12.52 -41.32
CA LEU A 315 30.06 -11.29 -42.12
C LEU A 315 31.51 -10.94 -42.50
N GLU A 316 32.46 -11.19 -41.61
CA GLU A 316 33.89 -11.03 -41.87
C GLU A 316 34.37 -12.03 -42.94
N ASP A 317 33.98 -13.30 -42.85
CA ASP A 317 34.29 -14.34 -43.83
C ASP A 317 33.82 -13.94 -45.25
N VAL A 318 32.57 -13.44 -45.36
CA VAL A 318 32.01 -12.99 -46.65
C VAL A 318 32.75 -11.76 -47.19
N GLN A 319 33.20 -10.85 -46.32
CA GLN A 319 33.97 -9.67 -46.73
C GLN A 319 35.40 -10.04 -47.17
N GLU A 320 36.05 -10.98 -46.51
CA GLU A 320 37.37 -11.49 -46.93
C GLU A 320 37.26 -12.21 -48.28
N GLU A 321 36.25 -13.05 -48.49
CA GLU A 321 36.04 -13.77 -49.74
C GLU A 321 35.80 -12.81 -50.92
N LEU A 322 34.98 -11.76 -50.71
CA LEU A 322 34.77 -10.69 -51.69
C LEU A 322 36.04 -9.85 -51.94
N GLY A 323 36.82 -9.57 -50.90
CA GLY A 323 38.07 -8.83 -51.00
C GLY A 323 39.15 -9.59 -51.77
N MET A 324 39.26 -10.90 -51.55
CA MET A 324 40.18 -11.77 -52.29
C MET A 324 39.82 -11.87 -53.77
N HIS A 325 38.52 -11.93 -54.11
CA HIS A 325 38.08 -11.93 -55.50
C HIS A 325 38.34 -10.61 -56.24
N MET A 326 38.31 -9.47 -55.56
CA MET A 326 38.68 -8.18 -56.18
C MET A 326 40.18 -8.00 -56.40
N GLN A 327 41.05 -8.67 -55.64
CA GLN A 327 42.51 -8.59 -55.82
C GLN A 327 43.04 -9.52 -56.92
N GLN A 328 42.21 -10.44 -57.43
CA GLN A 328 42.56 -11.36 -58.51
C GLN A 328 42.08 -10.91 -59.90
N MET A 329 41.38 -9.77 -60.00
CA MET A 329 41.08 -9.05 -61.24
C MET A 329 42.04 -7.88 -61.41
#